data_AF-A0A067Q995-F1
#
_entry.id   AF-A0A067Q995-F1
#
_cell.length_a   1.000
_cell.length_b   1.000
_cell.length_c   1.000
_cell.angle_alpha   90.00
_cell.angle_beta   90.00
_cell.angle_gamma   90.00
#
_symmetry.space_group_name_H-M   'P 1'
#
loop_
_entity.id
_entity.type
_entity.pdbx_description
1 polymer ?
#
loop_
_entity_poly.entity_id
_entity_poly.type
_entity_poly.pdbx_seq_one_letter_code
_entity_poly.pdbx_strand_id
1 'polypeptide(L)'
;MEESIPSISSGTVGSRFVSANDVESARKKREESWKAAYARLGQEPPPQPVEDAYDGRSLAEKLAANKAAKQEEWEERNRLANQFRALEEDEVMFLDTVRERQHDEETKRKQMDDEELKSFRVYVPCRANLFLL
;
A
#
# COMPACT_ATOMS: atom_id res chain seq x y z
N MET A 1 -5.97 -11.26 23.39
CA MET A 1 -4.70 -11.99 23.59
C MET A 1 -3.59 -10.99 23.34
N GLU A 2 -3.04 -10.41 24.40
CA GLU A 2 -1.96 -9.42 24.34
C GLU A 2 -0.63 -10.15 24.18
N GLU A 3 0.01 -10.02 23.02
CA GLU A 3 1.36 -10.52 22.81
C GLU A 3 2.35 -9.59 23.50
N SER A 4 2.85 -10.03 24.65
CA SER A 4 3.92 -9.36 25.40
C SER A 4 5.22 -9.43 24.61
N ILE A 5 5.54 -8.38 23.86
CA ILE A 5 6.82 -8.25 23.14
C ILE A 5 7.94 -8.21 24.19
N PRO A 6 8.93 -9.15 24.15
CA PRO A 6 10.01 -9.15 25.12
C PRO A 6 10.92 -7.93 24.93
N SER A 7 10.83 -6.98 25.87
CA SER A 7 11.64 -5.75 25.90
C SER A 7 13.11 -6.05 26.16
N ILE A 8 13.98 -5.68 25.20
CA ILE A 8 15.43 -5.89 25.30
C ILE A 8 16.14 -4.95 26.28
N SER A 9 15.43 -3.91 26.75
CA SER A 9 16.01 -2.78 27.49
C SER A 9 16.01 -2.96 29.02
N SER A 10 15.31 -3.95 29.56
CA SER A 10 14.99 -4.00 31.00
C SER A 10 15.90 -4.90 31.86
N GLY A 11 17.01 -5.45 31.34
CA GLY A 11 17.81 -6.44 32.07
C GLY A 11 19.30 -6.14 32.10
N THR A 12 19.89 -6.17 33.30
CA THR A 12 21.33 -6.28 33.55
C THR A 12 21.95 -7.28 32.56
N VAL A 13 22.90 -6.81 31.75
CA VAL A 13 23.59 -7.57 30.69
C VAL A 13 24.47 -8.73 31.21
N GLY A 14 24.52 -8.96 32.53
CA GLY A 14 25.41 -9.93 33.18
C GLY A 14 24.99 -11.41 33.06
N SER A 15 23.81 -11.75 32.54
CA SER A 15 23.33 -13.14 32.48
C SER A 15 22.44 -13.41 31.26
N ARG A 16 22.95 -13.15 30.05
CA ARG A 16 22.32 -13.57 28.79
C ARG A 16 23.15 -14.58 28.00
N PHE A 17 24.22 -15.09 28.60
CA PHE A 17 25.00 -16.18 28.01
C PHE A 17 24.19 -17.47 28.19
N VAL A 18 23.77 -18.06 27.07
CA VAL A 18 23.07 -19.35 27.04
C VAL A 18 24.13 -20.41 26.73
N SER A 19 24.20 -21.47 27.54
CA SER A 19 25.16 -22.54 27.29
C SER A 19 24.76 -23.34 26.06
N ALA A 20 25.74 -23.96 25.38
CA ALA A 20 25.46 -24.80 24.21
C ALA A 20 24.43 -25.91 24.52
N ASN A 21 24.50 -26.48 25.72
CA ASN A 21 23.58 -27.51 26.20
C ASN A 21 22.15 -26.97 26.40
N ASP A 22 21.99 -25.74 26.89
CA ASP A 22 20.68 -25.12 27.03
C ASP A 22 20.02 -24.88 25.66
N VAL A 23 20.80 -24.44 24.66
CA VAL A 23 20.33 -24.28 23.28
C VAL A 23 19.89 -25.63 22.68
N GLU A 24 20.68 -26.68 22.87
CA GLU A 24 20.36 -28.02 22.36
C GLU A 24 19.10 -28.59 23.01
N SER A 25 18.97 -28.47 24.34
CA SER A 25 17.77 -28.91 25.06
C SER A 25 16.52 -28.15 24.62
N ALA A 26 16.64 -26.85 24.34
CA ALA A 26 15.54 -26.04 23.83
C ALA A 26 15.14 -26.42 22.39
N ARG A 27 16.12 -26.72 21.53
CA ARG A 27 15.88 -27.25 20.17
C ARG A 27 15.15 -28.59 20.24
N LYS A 28 15.62 -29.52 21.08
CA LYS A 28 14.98 -30.84 21.24
C LYS A 28 13.54 -30.74 21.72
N LYS A 29 13.26 -29.92 22.73
CA LYS A 29 11.88 -29.68 23.22
C LYS A 29 10.98 -29.11 22.13
N ARG A 30 11.51 -28.20 21.30
CA ARG A 30 10.79 -27.63 20.16
C ARG A 30 10.51 -28.66 19.08
N GLU A 31 11.45 -29.53 18.78
CA GLU A 31 11.24 -30.62 17.83
C GLU A 31 10.24 -31.66 18.34
N GLU A 32 10.28 -31.99 19.62
CA GLU A 32 9.31 -32.88 20.27
C GLU A 32 7.90 -32.30 20.22
N SER A 33 7.74 -31.02 20.55
CA SER A 33 6.44 -30.35 20.49
C SER A 33 5.93 -30.21 19.05
N TRP A 34 6.82 -29.95 18.10
CA TRP A 34 6.52 -29.95 16.67
C TRP A 34 6.03 -31.31 16.19
N LYS A 35 6.80 -32.38 16.44
CA LYS A 35 6.42 -33.75 16.08
C LYS A 35 5.08 -34.15 16.70
N ALA A 36 4.84 -33.79 17.97
CA ALA A 36 3.57 -34.04 18.64
C ALA A 36 2.39 -33.29 18.01
N ALA A 37 2.59 -32.04 17.58
CA ALA A 37 1.56 -31.26 16.89
C ALA A 37 1.17 -31.89 15.54
N TYR A 38 2.15 -32.33 14.75
CA TYR A 38 1.90 -33.01 13.48
C TYR A 38 1.27 -34.40 13.65
N ALA A 39 1.71 -35.17 14.64
CA ALA A 39 1.10 -36.46 14.97
C ALA A 39 -0.39 -36.32 15.34
N ARG A 40 -0.76 -35.23 16.03
CA ARG A 40 -2.17 -34.91 16.32
C ARG A 40 -2.98 -34.56 15.08
N LEU A 41 -2.35 -33.94 14.08
CA LEU A 41 -2.99 -33.55 12.83
C LEU A 41 -3.10 -34.73 11.83
N GLY A 42 -2.45 -35.86 12.11
CA GLY A 42 -2.43 -37.04 11.24
C GLY A 42 -1.65 -36.82 9.94
N GLN A 43 -0.82 -35.78 9.88
CA GLN A 43 0.02 -35.45 8.73
C GLN A 43 1.49 -35.69 9.05
N GLU A 44 2.25 -36.14 8.06
CA GLU A 44 3.70 -36.28 8.22
C GLU A 44 4.33 -34.88 8.34
N PRO A 45 5.21 -34.64 9.33
CA PRO A 45 5.92 -33.38 9.42
C PRO A 45 6.67 -33.10 8.12
N PRO A 46 6.59 -31.89 7.56
CA PRO A 46 7.40 -31.53 6.40
C PRO A 46 8.89 -31.72 6.74
N PRO A 47 9.71 -32.11 5.74
CA PRO A 47 11.14 -32.31 5.94
C PRO A 47 11.76 -31.07 6.59
N GLN A 48 12.58 -31.29 7.60
CA GLN A 48 13.24 -30.19 8.31
C GLN A 48 13.97 -29.31 7.28
N PRO A 49 13.83 -27.98 7.37
CA PRO A 49 14.56 -27.09 6.50
C PRO A 49 16.04 -27.39 6.67
N VAL A 50 16.69 -27.72 5.55
CA VAL A 50 18.13 -27.95 5.50
C VAL A 50 18.77 -26.65 5.98
N GLU A 51 19.59 -26.70 7.03
CA GLU A 51 20.34 -25.53 7.50
C GLU A 51 21.01 -24.89 6.28
N ASP A 52 20.71 -23.62 6.04
CA ASP A 52 21.13 -22.92 4.83
C ASP A 52 22.63 -23.13 4.60
N ALA A 53 22.99 -23.49 3.36
CA ALA A 53 24.38 -23.73 2.97
C ALA A 53 25.27 -22.61 3.52
N TYR A 54 26.31 -23.00 4.27
CA TYR A 54 27.20 -22.07 4.95
C TYR A 54 27.66 -20.96 3.99
N ASP A 55 27.09 -19.77 4.19
CA ASP A 55 27.36 -18.62 3.34
C ASP A 55 28.74 -18.05 3.71
N GLY A 56 29.71 -18.27 2.81
CA GLY A 56 31.09 -17.81 2.95
C GLY A 56 31.28 -16.29 2.87
N ARG A 57 30.21 -15.51 2.63
CA ARG A 57 30.27 -14.06 2.72
C ARG A 57 30.54 -13.60 4.15
N SER A 58 31.29 -12.52 4.25
CA SER A 58 31.58 -11.87 5.52
C SER A 58 30.29 -11.37 6.19
N LEU A 59 30.29 -11.30 7.52
CA LEU A 59 29.16 -10.73 8.27
C LEU A 59 28.84 -9.29 7.82
N ALA A 60 29.86 -8.52 7.44
CA ALA A 60 29.70 -7.15 6.98
C ALA A 60 28.88 -7.07 5.69
N GLU A 61 29.16 -7.93 4.71
CA GLU A 61 28.39 -8.02 3.46
C GLU A 61 26.94 -8.44 3.72
N LYS A 62 26.72 -9.41 4.61
CA LYS A 62 25.37 -9.85 5.00
C LYS A 62 24.57 -8.70 5.62
N LEU A 63 25.17 -7.96 6.54
CA LEU A 63 24.53 -6.82 7.19
C LEU A 63 24.27 -5.67 6.21
N ALA A 64 25.18 -5.42 5.28
CA ALA A 64 24.99 -4.40 4.25
C ALA A 64 23.82 -4.77 3.32
N ALA A 65 23.75 -6.03 2.87
CA ALA A 65 22.65 -6.51 2.05
C ALA A 65 21.30 -6.44 2.78
N ASN A 66 21.26 -6.79 4.07
CA ASN A 66 20.03 -6.72 4.86
C ASN A 66 19.55 -5.27 5.06
N LYS A 67 20.47 -4.34 5.29
CA LYS A 67 20.16 -2.91 5.37
C LYS A 67 19.65 -2.37 4.04
N ALA A 68 20.31 -2.71 2.93
CA ALA A 68 19.90 -2.28 1.59
C ALA A 68 18.51 -2.81 1.23
N ALA A 69 18.25 -4.10 1.46
CA ALA A 69 16.93 -4.70 1.21
C ALA A 69 15.83 -4.00 2.02
N LYS A 70 16.06 -3.78 3.32
CA LYS A 70 15.09 -3.08 4.17
C LYS A 70 14.86 -1.63 3.72
N GLN A 71 15.91 -0.95 3.24
CA GLN A 71 15.82 0.41 2.74
C GLN A 71 15.02 0.45 1.44
N GLU A 72 15.29 -0.45 0.49
CA GLU A 72 14.56 -0.56 -0.77
C GLU A 72 13.08 -0.90 -0.53
N GLU A 73 12.77 -1.82 0.38
CA GLU A 73 11.39 -2.10 0.78
C GLU A 73 10.70 -0.87 1.38
N TRP A 74 11.40 -0.11 2.22
CA TRP A 74 10.86 1.12 2.81
C TRP A 74 10.63 2.20 1.75
N GLU A 75 11.58 2.36 0.84
CA GLU A 75 11.49 3.31 -0.28
C GLU A 75 10.36 2.94 -1.23
N GLU A 76 10.24 1.68 -1.65
CA GLU A 76 9.15 1.22 -2.53
C GLU A 76 7.78 1.39 -1.87
N ARG A 77 7.66 1.07 -0.57
CA ARG A 77 6.40 1.30 0.17
C ARG A 77 6.07 2.78 0.31
N ASN A 78 7.08 3.62 0.52
CA ASN A 78 6.89 5.06 0.68
C ASN A 78 6.93 5.84 -0.64
N ARG A 79 7.29 5.20 -1.76
CA ARG A 79 7.39 5.81 -3.09
C ARG A 79 6.06 6.37 -3.54
N LEU A 80 5.00 5.59 -3.35
CA LEU A 80 3.63 6.02 -3.66
C LEU A 80 3.08 6.97 -2.61
N ALA A 81 3.48 6.83 -1.34
CA ALA A 81 3.04 7.70 -0.27
C ALA A 81 3.61 9.13 -0.41
N ASN A 82 4.87 9.25 -0.87
CA ASN A 82 5.56 10.53 -1.05
C ASN A 82 5.33 11.15 -2.44
N GLN A 83 4.55 10.53 -3.31
CA GLN A 83 4.30 11.06 -4.65
C GLN A 83 3.46 12.34 -4.63
N PHE A 84 2.58 12.47 -3.64
CA PHE A 84 1.69 13.61 -3.50
C PHE A 84 2.12 14.45 -2.30
N ARG A 85 2.39 15.73 -2.58
CA ARG A 85 2.48 16.76 -1.55
C ARG A 85 1.11 17.41 -1.35
N ALA A 86 0.91 18.04 -0.19
CA ALA A 86 -0.25 18.90 0.00
C ALA A 86 -0.24 20.07 -1.00
N LEU A 87 -1.44 20.49 -1.43
CA LEU A 87 -1.62 21.68 -2.26
C LEU A 87 -1.39 22.93 -1.41
N GLU A 88 -0.72 23.92 -1.99
CA GLU A 88 -0.56 25.24 -1.38
C GLU A 88 -1.85 26.07 -1.54
N GLU A 89 -2.05 27.10 -0.72
CA GLU A 89 -3.28 27.92 -0.72
C GLU A 89 -3.55 28.56 -2.09
N ASP A 90 -2.52 29.07 -2.75
CA ASP A 90 -2.60 29.65 -4.10
C ASP A 90 -3.00 28.60 -5.15
N GLU A 91 -2.55 27.36 -5.01
CA GLU A 91 -2.89 26.26 -5.93
C GLU A 91 -4.36 25.88 -5.79
N VAL A 92 -4.91 25.89 -4.56
CA VAL A 92 -6.34 25.66 -4.33
C VAL A 92 -7.19 26.76 -4.97
N MET A 93 -6.82 28.03 -4.77
CA MET A 93 -7.52 29.16 -5.38
C MET A 93 -7.49 29.10 -6.91
N PHE A 94 -6.38 28.67 -7.50
CA PHE A 94 -6.29 28.44 -8.94
C PHE A 94 -7.27 27.37 -9.42
N LEU A 95 -7.38 26.24 -8.70
CA LEU A 95 -8.31 25.16 -9.06
C LEU A 95 -9.78 25.60 -8.98
N ASP A 96 -10.13 26.42 -7.99
CA ASP A 96 -11.48 26.98 -7.89
C ASP A 96 -11.78 27.95 -9.04
N THR A 97 -10.81 28.79 -9.42
CA THR A 97 -10.94 29.67 -10.60
C THR A 97 -11.13 28.86 -11.90
N VAL A 98 -10.39 27.75 -12.07
CA VAL A 98 -10.56 26.87 -13.24
C VAL A 98 -11.94 26.21 -13.23
N ARG A 99 -12.43 25.77 -12.07
CA ARG A 99 -13.76 25.16 -11.93
C ARG A 99 -14.88 26.15 -12.26
N GLU A 100 -14.78 27.38 -11.76
CA GLU A 100 -15.73 28.46 -12.06
C GLU A 100 -15.77 28.75 -13.57
N ARG A 101 -14.60 28.87 -14.20
CA ARG A 101 -14.50 29.08 -15.65
C ARG A 101 -15.16 27.97 -16.45
N GLN A 102 -14.92 26.70 -16.11
CA GLN A 102 -15.54 25.56 -16.79
C GLN A 102 -17.07 25.58 -16.65
N HIS A 103 -17.56 25.92 -15.46
CA HIS A 103 -18.98 26.02 -15.20
C HIS A 103 -19.64 27.14 -16.02
N ASP A 104 -19.00 28.30 -16.12
CA ASP A 104 -19.47 29.43 -16.92
C ASP A 104 -19.50 29.09 -18.41
N GLU A 105 -18.45 28.44 -18.92
CA GLU A 105 -18.37 28.00 -20.31
C GLU A 105 -19.47 26.97 -20.63
N GLU A 106 -19.70 26.00 -19.74
CA GLU A 106 -20.77 25.01 -19.91
C GLU A 106 -22.16 25.66 -19.84
N THR A 107 -22.35 26.61 -18.92
CA THR A 107 -23.62 27.34 -18.77
C THR A 107 -23.90 28.20 -20.00
N LYS A 108 -22.90 28.91 -20.53
CA LYS A 108 -23.03 29.67 -21.78
C LYS A 108 -23.35 28.76 -22.95
N ARG A 109 -22.70 27.60 -23.07
CA ARG A 109 -23.01 26.62 -24.12
C ARG A 109 -24.47 26.15 -24.02
N LYS A 110 -24.93 25.79 -22.82
CA LYS A 110 -26.35 25.40 -22.60
C LYS A 110 -27.32 26.52 -22.97
N GLN A 111 -27.00 27.77 -22.63
CA GLN A 111 -27.83 28.93 -22.99
C GLN A 111 -27.92 29.11 -24.51
N MET A 112 -26.78 29.01 -25.22
CA MET A 112 -26.75 29.05 -26.69
C MET A 112 -27.57 27.91 -27.31
N ASP A 113 -27.38 26.69 -26.83
CA ASP A 113 -28.12 25.51 -27.30
C ASP A 113 -29.64 25.70 -27.08
N ASP A 114 -30.03 26.23 -25.91
CA ASP A 114 -31.43 26.51 -25.58
C ASP A 114 -32.04 27.60 -26.47
N GLU A 115 -31.28 28.65 -26.82
CA GLU A 115 -31.71 29.70 -27.74
C GLU A 115 -31.89 29.17 -29.17
N GLU A 116 -30.94 28.38 -29.66
CA GLU A 116 -31.05 27.72 -30.96
C GLU A 116 -32.26 26.80 -31.02
N LEU A 117 -32.48 25.97 -29.98
CA LEU A 117 -33.65 25.10 -29.88
C LEU A 117 -34.97 25.90 -29.86
N LYS A 118 -35.03 27.03 -29.15
CA LYS A 118 -36.20 27.93 -29.17
C LYS A 118 -36.45 28.48 -30.56
N SER A 119 -35.39 28.94 -31.26
CA SER A 119 -35.51 29.46 -32.62
C SER A 119 -36.03 28.40 -33.59
N PHE A 120 -35.51 27.17 -33.50
CA PHE A 120 -35.95 26.03 -34.31
C PHE A 120 -37.43 25.70 -34.06
N ARG A 121 -37.85 25.65 -32.78
CA ARG A 121 -39.25 25.42 -32.39
C ARG A 121 -40.22 26.47 -32.95
N VAL A 122 -39.77 27.70 -33.17
CA VAL A 122 -40.60 28.78 -33.77
C VAL A 122 -40.58 28.72 -35.29
N TYR A 123 -39.43 28.41 -35.90
CA TYR A 123 -39.26 28.43 -37.36
C TYR A 123 -39.92 27.22 -38.06
N VAL A 124 -39.90 26.04 -37.44
CA VAL A 124 -40.49 24.81 -37.99
C VAL A 124 -42.00 24.92 -38.23
N PRO A 125 -42.82 25.42 -37.28
CA PRO A 125 -44.24 25.69 -37.51
C PRO A 125 -44.50 26.75 -38.59
N CYS A 126 -43.67 27.80 -38.64
CA CYS A 126 -43.83 28.89 -39.59
C CYS A 126 -43.55 28.42 -41.03
N ARG A 127 -42.52 27.59 -41.24
CA ARG A 127 -42.19 26.99 -42.54
C ARG A 127 -43.23 25.97 -43.00
N ALA A 128 -43.84 25.22 -42.09
CA ALA A 128 -44.93 24.30 -42.43
C ALA A 128 -46.18 25.05 -42.92
N ASN A 129 -46.48 26.23 -42.35
CA ASN A 129 -47.57 27.09 -42.81
C ASN A 129 -47.26 27.85 -44.10
N LEU A 130 -45.99 28.22 -44.34
CA LEU A 130 -45.60 28.95 -45.57
C LEU A 130 -45.57 28.07 -46.83
N PHE A 131 -45.56 26.73 -46.68
CA PHE A 131 -45.60 25.79 -47.81
C PHE A 131 -47.03 25.35 -48.18
N LEU A 132 -48.04 25.77 -47.41
CA LEU A 132 -49.46 25.42 -47.59
C LEU A 132 -50.33 26.59 -48.11
N LEU A 133 -49.70 27.70 -48.50
CA LEU A 133 -50.30 28.86 -49.21
C LEU A 133 -49.63 29.00 -50.58
#